data_AF-A0A6A6S6W1-F1
#
_entry.id   AF-A0A6A6S6W1-F1
#
_cell.length_a   1.000
_cell.length_b   1.000
_cell.length_c   1.000
_cell.angle_alpha   90.00
_cell.angle_beta   90.00
_cell.angle_gamma   90.00
#
_symmetry.space_group_name_H-M   'P 1'
#
loop_
_entity.id
_entity.type
_entity.pdbx_description
1 polymer ?
#
loop_
_entity_poly.entity_id
_entity_poly.type
_entity_poly.pdbx_seq_one_letter_code
_entity_poly.pdbx_strand_id
1 'polypeptide(L)'
;MICDTCFRMLRGQEGRIWKGTYDLHFVHHTNGETFCQSAKMSCGICRVLLEELELKCRTEATPLKFAELSITASLSRPPREPHLYHLYQLDFKLKCDNIRSKRTFLLKETDSGNPPFRTPVSGPGILLA
;
A
#
# COMPACT_ATOMS: atom_id res chain seq x y z
N MET A 1 15.21 -3.35 3.66
CA MET A 1 14.60 -4.57 3.09
C MET A 1 13.07 -4.43 3.16
N ILE A 2 12.32 -5.07 2.27
CA ILE A 2 10.84 -5.11 2.33
C ILE A 2 10.37 -6.57 2.49
N CYS A 3 9.20 -6.80 3.10
CA CYS A 3 8.66 -8.16 3.27
C CYS A 3 8.05 -8.66 1.95
N ASP A 4 7.76 -9.97 1.90
CA ASP A 4 7.13 -10.63 0.75
C ASP A 4 5.79 -9.98 0.36
N THR A 5 4.96 -9.61 1.33
CA THR A 5 3.69 -8.89 1.09
C THR A 5 3.92 -7.54 0.39
N CYS A 6 4.83 -6.70 0.89
CA CYS A 6 5.19 -5.43 0.25
C CYS A 6 5.77 -5.65 -1.15
N PHE A 7 6.63 -6.66 -1.32
CA PHE A 7 7.25 -6.98 -2.59
C PHE A 7 6.20 -7.40 -3.62
N ARG A 8 5.33 -8.36 -3.27
CA ARG A 8 4.25 -8.86 -4.12
C ARG A 8 3.19 -7.80 -4.42
N MET A 9 2.88 -6.91 -3.48
CA MET A 9 1.99 -5.78 -3.75
C MET A 9 2.61 -4.84 -4.79
N LEU A 10 3.86 -4.42 -4.59
CA LEU A 10 4.51 -3.41 -5.45
C LEU A 10 4.91 -3.96 -6.82
N ARG A 11 5.36 -5.21 -6.89
CA ARG A 11 5.86 -5.85 -8.13
C ARG A 11 4.86 -6.79 -8.75
N GLY A 12 4.24 -7.64 -7.93
CA GLY A 12 3.26 -8.64 -8.37
C GLY A 12 1.83 -8.10 -8.50
N GLN A 13 1.55 -6.88 -8.04
CA GLN A 13 0.20 -6.31 -7.98
C GLN A 13 -0.77 -7.16 -7.14
N GLU A 14 -0.26 -7.98 -6.22
CA GLU A 14 -1.11 -8.81 -5.35
C GLU A 14 -1.95 -7.93 -4.42
N GLY A 15 -3.19 -8.36 -4.17
CA GLY A 15 -4.14 -7.62 -3.35
C GLY A 15 -4.79 -6.41 -4.04
N ARG A 16 -4.59 -6.22 -5.36
CA ARG A 16 -5.16 -5.10 -6.12
C ARG A 16 -6.70 -5.09 -6.08
N ILE A 17 -7.27 -3.91 -5.90
CA ILE A 17 -8.71 -3.62 -5.89
C ILE A 17 -9.01 -2.64 -7.02
N TRP A 18 -9.96 -2.98 -7.89
CA TRP A 18 -10.46 -2.04 -8.90
C TRP A 18 -11.51 -1.11 -8.29
N LYS A 19 -11.30 0.21 -8.39
CA LYS A 19 -12.23 1.23 -7.88
C LYS A 19 -12.76 2.19 -8.96
N GLY A 20 -12.59 1.84 -10.24
CA GLY A 20 -12.97 2.72 -11.35
C GLY A 20 -12.08 3.96 -11.50
N THR A 21 -10.93 4.01 -10.82
CA THR A 21 -9.91 5.08 -10.94
C THR A 21 -8.65 4.53 -11.60
N TYR A 22 -7.87 5.40 -12.24
CA TYR A 22 -6.55 5.03 -12.77
C TYR A 22 -5.53 4.72 -11.66
N ASP A 23 -5.77 5.20 -10.43
CA ASP A 23 -4.94 4.88 -9.28
C ASP A 23 -5.08 3.41 -8.89
N LEU A 24 -3.96 2.83 -8.44
CA LEU A 24 -3.92 1.45 -7.99
C LEU A 24 -4.23 1.39 -6.49
N HIS A 25 -5.16 0.54 -6.10
CA HIS A 25 -5.52 0.33 -4.69
C HIS A 25 -5.24 -1.10 -4.30
N PHE A 26 -4.82 -1.34 -3.06
CA PHE A 26 -4.42 -2.66 -2.59
C PHE A 26 -4.93 -2.93 -1.17
N VAL A 27 -5.27 -4.20 -0.91
CA VAL A 27 -5.27 -4.76 0.44
C VAL A 27 -3.82 -5.16 0.76
N HIS A 28 -3.26 -4.65 1.85
CA HIS A 28 -1.88 -4.92 2.23
C HIS A 28 -1.79 -6.03 3.29
N HIS A 29 -2.23 -5.75 4.51
CA HIS A 29 -2.42 -6.76 5.56
C HIS A 29 -3.86 -6.68 6.09
N THR A 30 -4.48 -7.84 6.27
CA THR A 30 -5.79 -8.02 6.91
C THR A 30 -5.69 -8.60 8.31
N ASN A 31 -4.49 -8.99 8.74
CA ASN A 31 -4.23 -9.60 10.04
C ASN A 31 -3.05 -8.89 10.72
N GLY A 32 -3.30 -8.39 11.95
CA GLY A 32 -2.30 -7.75 12.80
C GLY A 32 -1.09 -8.62 13.12
N GLU A 33 -1.24 -9.93 13.22
CA GLU A 33 -0.13 -10.85 13.47
C GLU A 33 0.89 -10.84 12.33
N THR A 34 0.42 -11.04 11.08
CA THR A 34 1.28 -11.06 9.88
C THR A 34 1.96 -9.71 9.63
N PHE A 35 1.25 -8.62 9.95
CA PHE A 35 1.78 -7.27 9.89
C PHE A 35 2.90 -7.05 10.93
N CYS A 36 2.64 -7.39 12.20
CA CYS A 36 3.63 -7.30 13.27
C CYS A 36 4.87 -8.14 12.96
N GLN A 37 4.69 -9.34 12.41
CA GLN A 37 5.80 -10.20 12.01
C GLN A 37 6.63 -9.55 10.90
N SER A 38 5.98 -8.99 9.87
CA SER A 38 6.68 -8.29 8.79
C SER A 38 7.50 -7.10 9.29
N ALA A 39 6.96 -6.34 10.25
CA ALA A 39 7.68 -5.24 10.91
C ALA A 39 8.89 -5.75 11.71
N LYS A 40 8.74 -6.83 12.48
CA LYS A 40 9.83 -7.46 13.25
C LYS A 40 10.94 -8.03 12.37
N MET A 41 10.60 -8.52 11.18
CA MET A 41 11.56 -8.96 10.15
C MET A 41 12.24 -7.78 9.44
N SER A 42 12.15 -6.57 10.00
CA SER A 42 12.82 -5.36 9.50
C SER A 42 12.37 -4.91 8.10
N CYS A 43 11.10 -5.17 7.73
CA CYS A 43 10.50 -4.51 6.58
C CYS A 43 10.38 -3.00 6.85
N GLY A 44 11.06 -2.19 6.04
CA GLY A 44 11.09 -0.73 6.23
C GLY A 44 9.71 -0.08 6.19
N ILE A 45 8.83 -0.51 5.28
CA ILE A 45 7.46 -0.01 5.18
C ILE A 45 6.66 -0.42 6.42
N CYS A 46 6.55 -1.74 6.70
CA CYS A 46 5.73 -2.23 7.81
C CYS A 46 6.20 -1.70 9.16
N ARG A 47 7.51 -1.50 9.35
CA ARG A 47 8.04 -0.92 10.59
C ARG A 47 7.56 0.51 10.81
N VAL A 48 7.66 1.37 9.80
CA VAL A 48 7.19 2.77 9.89
C VAL A 48 5.67 2.81 10.11
N LEU A 49 4.92 1.92 9.45
CA LEU A 49 3.48 1.80 9.65
C LEU A 49 3.14 1.34 11.08
N LEU A 50 3.93 0.43 11.66
CA LEU A 50 3.73 -0.08 13.01
C LEU A 50 4.04 1.02 14.04
N GLU A 51 5.15 1.73 13.88
CA GLU A 51 5.51 2.88 14.73
C GLU A 51 4.41 3.95 14.72
N GLU A 52 3.84 4.24 13.55
CA GLU A 52 2.71 5.18 13.41
C GLU A 52 1.47 4.70 14.16
N LEU A 53 1.14 3.40 14.09
CA LEU A 53 0.02 2.82 14.85
C LEU A 53 0.30 2.83 16.35
N GLU A 54 1.46 2.38 16.79
CA GLU A 54 1.84 2.36 18.21
C GLU A 54 1.81 3.76 18.82
N LEU A 55 2.25 4.79 18.09
CA LEU A 55 2.17 6.18 18.54
C LEU A 55 0.71 6.61 18.80
N LYS A 56 -0.23 6.18 17.96
CA LYS A 56 -1.66 6.50 18.10
C LYS A 56 -2.38 5.60 19.11
N CYS A 57 -1.90 4.37 19.31
CA CYS A 57 -2.49 3.38 20.21
C CYS A 57 -1.99 3.49 21.65
N ARG A 58 -0.93 4.26 21.95
CA ARG A 58 -0.45 4.49 23.33
C ARG A 58 -1.54 5.01 24.29
N THR A 59 -2.67 5.48 23.79
CA THR A 59 -3.86 5.88 24.54
C THR A 59 -4.83 4.74 24.89
N GLU A 60 -4.73 3.56 24.26
CA GLU A 60 -5.69 2.46 24.41
C GLU A 60 -4.97 1.15 24.78
N ALA A 61 -5.50 0.41 25.77
CA ALA A 61 -4.81 -0.71 26.43
C ALA A 61 -4.82 -2.03 25.64
N THR A 62 -5.42 -2.07 24.44
CA THR A 62 -5.54 -3.28 23.64
C THR A 62 -4.25 -3.55 22.84
N PRO A 63 -3.60 -4.73 22.99
CA PRO A 63 -2.44 -5.07 22.20
C PRO A 63 -2.82 -5.20 20.72
N LEU A 64 -2.05 -4.55 19.83
CA LEU A 64 -2.26 -4.53 18.37
C LEU A 64 -2.44 -5.90 17.70
N LYS A 65 -1.96 -6.98 18.33
CA LYS A 65 -2.11 -8.35 17.81
C LYS A 65 -3.55 -8.87 17.85
N PHE A 66 -4.40 -8.30 18.69
CA PHE A 66 -5.79 -8.74 18.91
C PHE A 66 -6.83 -7.75 18.38
N ALA A 67 -6.38 -6.59 17.87
CA ALA A 67 -7.23 -5.56 17.32
C ALA A 67 -7.68 -5.89 15.89
N GLU A 68 -8.84 -5.39 15.48
CA GLU A 68 -9.30 -5.51 14.10
C GLU A 68 -8.48 -4.55 13.22
N LEU A 69 -7.42 -5.07 12.60
CA LEU A 69 -6.49 -4.31 11.77
C LEU A 69 -6.81 -4.44 10.29
N SER A 70 -6.97 -3.31 9.62
CA SER A 70 -7.04 -3.21 8.16
C SER A 70 -6.01 -2.20 7.66
N ILE A 71 -5.10 -2.65 6.80
CA ILE A 71 -4.14 -1.79 6.12
C ILE A 71 -4.40 -1.86 4.62
N THR A 72 -4.70 -0.70 4.03
CA THR A 72 -4.87 -0.56 2.58
C THR A 72 -3.85 0.42 2.02
N ALA A 73 -3.50 0.25 0.76
CA ALA A 73 -2.56 1.12 0.07
C ALA A 73 -3.16 1.68 -1.22
N SER A 74 -2.72 2.88 -1.60
CA SER A 74 -3.05 3.52 -2.88
C SER A 74 -1.76 4.03 -3.51
N LEU A 75 -1.49 3.64 -4.76
CA LEU A 75 -0.36 4.12 -5.55
C LEU A 75 -0.88 5.03 -6.66
N SER A 76 -0.41 6.27 -6.66
CA SER A 76 -0.78 7.30 -7.63
C SER A 76 0.44 8.11 -8.08
N ARG A 77 0.28 8.89 -9.15
CA ARG A 77 1.30 9.88 -9.53
C ARG A 77 1.11 11.15 -8.70
N PRO A 78 2.19 11.78 -8.20
CA PRO A 78 2.10 13.07 -7.54
C PRO A 78 1.47 14.12 -8.48
N PRO A 79 0.63 15.03 -7.97
CA PRO A 79 0.01 16.06 -8.80
C PRO A 79 1.06 17.05 -9.32
N ARG A 80 1.18 17.13 -10.65
CA ARG A 80 1.66 18.27 -11.47
C ARG A 80 2.92 19.02 -10.97
N GLU A 81 3.98 18.30 -10.63
CA GLU A 81 5.33 18.87 -10.55
C GLU A 81 6.21 18.31 -11.66
N PRO A 82 6.72 19.15 -12.60
CA PRO A 82 7.50 18.70 -13.75
C PRO A 82 8.78 17.93 -13.41
N HIS A 83 9.26 18.01 -12.17
CA HIS A 83 10.48 17.34 -11.73
C HIS A 83 10.21 15.96 -11.10
N LEU A 84 8.94 15.58 -10.91
CA LEU A 84 8.54 14.37 -10.19
C LEU A 84 7.98 13.26 -11.10
N TYR A 85 8.18 13.33 -12.42
CA TYR A 85 7.64 12.34 -13.36
C TYR A 85 8.10 10.89 -13.11
N HIS A 86 9.22 10.71 -12.40
CA HIS A 86 9.78 9.40 -12.03
C HIS A 86 9.43 8.96 -10.61
N LEU A 87 8.59 9.73 -9.91
CA LEU A 87 8.14 9.43 -8.57
C LEU A 87 6.67 8.99 -8.55
N TYR A 88 6.38 8.11 -7.61
CA TYR A 88 5.03 7.67 -7.28
C TYR A 88 4.75 7.94 -5.82
N GLN A 89 3.53 8.35 -5.52
CA GLN A 89 3.04 8.49 -4.15
C GLN A 89 2.37 7.19 -3.72
N LEU A 90 2.86 6.58 -2.65
CA LEU A 90 2.26 5.41 -2.02
C LEU A 90 1.64 5.81 -0.68
N ASP A 91 0.32 5.83 -0.65
CA ASP A 91 -0.48 6.19 0.51
C ASP A 91 -1.02 4.95 1.22
N PHE A 92 -0.64 4.74 2.47
CA PHE A 92 -1.24 3.74 3.33
C PHE A 92 -2.32 4.36 4.21
N LYS A 93 -3.48 3.70 4.27
CA LYS A 93 -4.52 3.97 5.26
C LYS A 93 -4.54 2.82 6.24
N LEU A 94 -4.38 3.16 7.52
CA LEU A 94 -4.36 2.23 8.63
C LEU A 94 -5.63 2.41 9.44
N LYS A 95 -6.35 1.31 9.66
CA LYS A 95 -7.51 1.26 10.55
C LYS A 95 -7.25 0.16 11.57
N CYS A 96 -7.30 0.51 12.85
CA CYS A 96 -7.14 -0.41 13.97
C CYS A 96 -8.19 -0.02 15.01
N ASP A 97 -9.23 -0.85 15.19
CA ASP A 97 -10.39 -0.52 16.03
C ASP A 97 -10.98 0.88 15.69
N ASN A 98 -10.92 1.83 16.64
CA ASN A 98 -11.38 3.21 16.46
C ASN A 98 -10.31 4.16 15.90
N ILE A 99 -9.06 3.68 15.80
CA ILE A 99 -7.92 4.48 15.36
C ILE A 99 -7.82 4.43 13.84
N ARG A 100 -7.68 5.63 13.25
CA ARG A 100 -7.40 5.79 11.82
C ARG A 100 -6.16 6.64 11.65
N SER A 101 -5.20 6.16 10.86
CA SER A 101 -4.03 6.93 10.49
C SER A 101 -3.73 6.80 8.99
N LYS A 102 -2.92 7.71 8.47
CA LYS A 102 -2.43 7.69 7.10
C LYS A 102 -0.92 7.88 7.13
N ARG A 103 -0.21 7.11 6.31
CA ARG A 103 1.22 7.31 6.06
C ARG A 103 1.51 7.34 4.57
N THR A 104 2.33 8.29 4.14
CA THR A 104 2.68 8.47 2.73
C THR A 104 4.16 8.20 2.53
N PHE A 105 4.50 7.50 1.44
CA PHE A 105 5.86 7.27 0.96
C PHE A 105 5.99 7.80 -0.47
N LEU A 106 7.17 8.32 -0.80
CA LEU A 106 7.55 8.60 -2.18
C LEU A 106 8.43 7.47 -2.68
N LEU A 107 8.02 6.87 -3.79
CA LEU A 107 8.75 5.80 -4.46
C LEU A 107 9.37 6.35 -5.73
N LYS A 108 10.61 5.95 -6.00
CA LYS A 108 11.23 6.17 -7.31
C LYS A 108 11.02 4.93 -8.16
N GLU A 109 10.70 5.14 -9.44
CA GLU A 109 10.71 4.06 -10.42
C GLU A 109 12.13 3.47 -10.53
N THR A 110 12.23 2.15 -10.53
CA THR A 110 13.51 1.45 -10.67
C THR A 110 13.58 0.77 -12.02
N ASP A 111 14.67 0.99 -12.75
CA ASP A 111 15.00 0.30 -14.00
C ASP A 111 15.29 -1.19 -13.71
N SER A 112 14.24 -2.00 -13.65
CA SER A 112 14.36 -3.44 -13.47
C SER A 112 13.35 -4.06 -14.41
N GLY A 113 13.86 -4.71 -15.47
CA GLY A 113 13.04 -5.35 -16.48
C GLY A 113 12.05 -6.34 -15.85
N ASN A 114 10.77 -6.02 -15.96
CA ASN A 114 9.60 -6.87 -15.70
C ASN A 114 9.31 -7.35 -14.25
N PRO A 115 8.01 -7.55 -13.90
CA PRO A 115 6.87 -7.40 -14.76
C PRO A 115 6.43 -5.94 -14.89
N PRO A 116 5.96 -5.56 -16.09
CA PRO A 116 5.47 -4.24 -16.35
C PRO A 116 4.15 -4.08 -15.60
N PHE A 117 3.79 -2.84 -15.28
CA PHE A 117 2.42 -2.50 -14.97
C PHE A 117 1.48 -3.17 -15.98
N ARG A 118 0.77 -4.24 -15.57
CA ARG A 118 -0.32 -4.82 -16.36
C ARG A 118 -1.53 -3.90 -16.17
N THR A 119 -1.49 -2.80 -16.91
CA THR A 119 -2.66 -1.98 -17.18
C THR A 119 -3.64 -2.83 -17.97
N PRO A 120 -4.92 -2.94 -17.58
CA PRO A 120 -5.95 -3.38 -18.52
C PRO A 120 -5.98 -2.36 -19.67
N VAL A 121 -5.73 -2.82 -20.89
CA VAL A 121 -5.92 -2.01 -22.08
C VAL A 121 -7.42 -1.83 -22.27
N SER A 122 -7.93 -0.60 -22.21
CA SER A 122 -9.21 -0.29 -22.85
C SER A 122 -9.02 -0.43 -24.36
N GLY A 123 -9.41 -1.58 -24.91
CA GLY A 123 -9.62 -1.73 -26.35
C GLY A 123 -10.89 -0.97 -26.77
N PRO A 124 -10.97 -0.50 -28.03
CA PRO A 124 -12.14 0.22 -28.52
C PRO A 124 -13.35 -0.72 -28.44
N GLY A 125 -14.43 -0.25 -27.81
CA GLY A 125 -15.72 -0.89 -27.95
C GLY A 125 -16.09 -0.87 -29.43
N ILE A 126 -15.96 -2.03 -30.07
CA ILE A 126 -16.62 -2.33 -31.33
C ILE A 126 -18.13 -2.15 -31.06
N LEU A 127 -18.69 -1.04 -31.54
CA LEU A 127 -20.11 -0.91 -31.76
C LEU A 127 -20.44 -1.81 -32.96
N LEU A 128 -20.88 -3.03 -32.67
CA LEU A 128 -21.71 -3.81 -33.57
C LEU A 128 -23.17 -3.62 -33.13
N ALA A 129 -23.85 -2.68 -33.80
CA ALA A 129 -25.27 -2.70 -34.13
C ALA A 129 -25.52 -1.66 -35.22
#